data_AF-A0A2L0GHN9-F1
#
_entry.id   AF-A0A2L0GHN9-F1
#
_cell.length_a   1.000
_cell.length_b   1.000
_cell.length_c   1.000
_cell.angle_alpha   90.00
_cell.angle_beta   90.00
_cell.angle_gamma   90.00
#
_symmetry.space_group_name_H-M   'P 1'
#
loop_
_entity.id
_entity.type
_entity.pdbx_description
1 polymer ?
#
loop_
_entity_poly.entity_id
_entity_poly.type
_entity_poly.pdbx_seq_one_letter_code
_entity_poly.pdbx_strand_id
1 'polypeptide(L)'
;MNPSVDDRLGSVLRALQTVVLPALPESASLAREQVMLAMGHIQIIQAQRDATPAFEEGELADIRAMAAAVLALDEAPATCAAERAALAQALADDTAPTRTASEAIRTAIDALLVAAREAGAREYHAALAATILPLGRARARKDREWFAIMGFDIELSGG
;
A
#
# COMPACT_ATOMS: atom_id res chain seq x y z
N MET A 1 4.28 18.90 29.14
CA MET A 1 4.33 17.54 28.58
C MET A 1 3.43 17.53 27.37
N ASN A 2 3.96 17.28 26.16
CA ASN A 2 3.15 17.29 24.94
C ASN A 2 2.40 15.95 24.86
N PRO A 3 1.05 15.92 24.78
CA PRO A 3 0.31 14.66 24.70
C PRO A 3 0.75 13.84 23.48
N SER A 4 0.80 12.52 23.65
CA SER A 4 1.13 11.60 22.56
C SER A 4 0.04 11.63 21.47
N VAL A 5 0.35 11.06 20.30
CA VAL A 5 -0.67 10.88 19.26
C VAL A 5 -1.83 10.02 19.77
N ASP A 6 -1.55 8.99 20.57
CA ASP A 6 -2.57 8.10 21.12
C ASP A 6 -3.46 8.80 22.14
N ASP A 7 -2.90 9.66 22.99
CA ASP A 7 -3.67 10.49 23.91
C ASP A 7 -4.63 11.42 23.16
N ARG A 8 -4.15 12.01 22.06
CA ARG A 8 -4.93 12.92 21.21
C ARG A 8 -6.05 12.18 20.49
N LEU A 9 -5.76 11.03 19.86
CA LEU A 9 -6.74 10.20 19.17
C LEU A 9 -7.78 9.64 20.15
N GLY A 10 -7.35 9.16 21.33
CA GLY A 10 -8.25 8.69 22.38
C GLY A 10 -9.16 9.80 22.92
N SER A 11 -8.67 11.04 23.00
CA SER A 11 -9.51 12.19 23.36
C SER A 11 -10.59 12.47 22.31
N VAL A 12 -10.23 12.46 21.02
CA VAL A 12 -11.19 12.63 19.91
C VAL A 12 -12.23 11.50 19.93
N LEU A 13 -11.79 10.25 20.08
CA LEU A 13 -12.68 9.09 20.12
C LEU A 13 -13.70 9.21 21.26
N ARG A 14 -13.26 9.60 22.46
CA ARG A 14 -14.16 9.85 23.60
C ARG A 14 -15.16 10.97 23.30
N ALA A 15 -14.71 12.10 22.73
CA ALA A 15 -15.61 13.20 22.39
C ALA A 15 -16.69 12.78 21.38
N LEU A 16 -16.31 12.01 20.36
CA LEU A 16 -17.25 11.46 19.38
C LEU A 16 -18.27 10.53 20.03
N GLN A 17 -17.80 9.63 20.89
CA GLN A 17 -18.63 8.60 21.53
C GLN A 17 -19.56 9.15 22.63
N THR A 18 -19.07 10.06 23.47
CA THR A 18 -19.78 10.48 24.69
C THR A 18 -20.49 11.81 24.55
N VAL A 19 -20.18 12.60 23.52
CA VAL A 19 -20.78 13.93 23.30
C VAL A 19 -21.47 14.01 21.95
N VAL A 20 -20.75 13.75 20.86
CA VAL A 20 -21.29 13.99 19.51
C VAL A 20 -22.38 12.98 19.14
N LEU A 21 -22.10 11.68 19.22
CA LEU A 21 -23.06 10.65 18.82
C LEU A 21 -24.37 10.71 19.65
N PRO A 22 -24.34 10.89 20.99
CA PRO A 22 -25.55 11.04 21.78
C PRO A 22 -26.34 12.32 21.49
N ALA A 23 -25.67 13.39 21.05
CA ALA A 23 -26.33 14.65 20.71
C ALA A 23 -27.02 14.63 19.33
N LEU A 24 -26.70 13.65 18.46
CA LEU A 24 -27.35 13.52 17.16
C LEU A 24 -28.75 12.89 17.30
N PRO A 25 -29.80 13.53 16.76
CA PRO A 25 -31.14 12.95 16.78
C PRO A 25 -31.19 11.66 15.96
N GLU A 26 -32.10 10.75 16.31
CA GLU A 26 -32.24 9.45 15.60
C GLU A 26 -32.58 9.62 14.12
N SER A 27 -33.27 10.69 13.75
CA SER A 27 -33.59 11.05 12.37
C SER A 27 -32.36 11.42 11.53
N ALA A 28 -31.23 11.75 12.16
CA ALA A 28 -29.96 12.01 11.48
C ALA A 28 -29.16 10.72 11.25
N SER A 29 -29.80 9.68 10.70
CA SER A 29 -29.24 8.33 10.54
C SER A 29 -27.88 8.35 9.82
N LEU A 30 -27.78 9.04 8.68
CA LEU A 30 -26.53 9.16 7.93
C LEU A 30 -25.41 9.81 8.76
N ALA A 31 -25.70 10.87 9.51
CA ALA A 31 -24.69 11.54 10.32
C ALA A 31 -24.20 10.63 11.46
N ARG A 32 -25.11 9.87 12.09
CA ARG A 32 -24.77 8.88 13.12
C ARG A 32 -23.89 7.78 12.54
N GLU A 33 -24.22 7.27 11.35
CA GLU A 33 -23.38 6.30 10.63
C GLU A 33 -21.97 6.85 10.35
N GLN A 34 -21.86 8.09 9.85
CA GLN A 34 -20.55 8.70 9.58
C GLN A 34 -19.71 8.89 10.86
N VAL A 35 -20.33 9.23 11.99
CA VAL A 35 -19.63 9.31 13.28
C VAL A 35 -19.11 7.93 13.69
N MET A 36 -19.93 6.88 13.57
CA MET A 36 -19.51 5.51 13.88
C MET A 36 -18.37 5.04 12.96
N LEU A 37 -18.42 5.36 11.66
CA LEU A 37 -17.33 5.08 10.72
C LEU A 37 -16.05 5.82 11.08
N ALA A 38 -16.13 7.10 11.43
CA ALA A 38 -14.97 7.88 11.87
C ALA A 38 -14.34 7.30 13.14
N MET A 39 -15.17 6.88 14.11
CA MET A 39 -14.69 6.20 15.32
C MET A 39 -13.97 4.90 14.98
N GLY A 40 -14.53 4.09 14.08
CA GLY A 40 -13.89 2.85 13.59
C GLY A 40 -12.52 3.13 12.97
N HIS A 41 -12.41 4.10 12.06
CA HIS A 41 -11.13 4.47 11.45
C HIS A 41 -10.09 4.93 12.47
N ILE A 42 -10.48 5.68 13.50
CA ILE A 42 -9.55 6.08 14.57
C ILE A 42 -9.02 4.86 15.31
N GLN A 43 -9.89 3.90 15.64
CA GLN A 43 -9.51 2.67 16.34
C GLN A 43 -8.55 1.82 15.51
N ILE A 44 -8.81 1.71 14.20
CA ILE A 44 -7.91 1.04 13.26
C ILE A 44 -6.54 1.72 13.22
N ILE A 45 -6.50 3.05 13.08
CA ILE A 45 -5.25 3.80 13.06
C ILE A 45 -4.45 3.53 14.33
N GLN A 46 -5.11 3.55 15.49
CA GLN A 46 -4.47 3.22 16.77
C GLN A 46 -3.93 1.78 16.81
N ALA A 47 -4.67 0.81 16.28
CA ALA A 47 -4.26 -0.59 16.26
C ALA A 47 -3.07 -0.86 15.33
N GLN A 48 -2.96 -0.13 14.22
CA GLN A 48 -1.92 -0.34 13.21
C GLN A 48 -0.69 0.56 13.41
N ARG A 49 -0.83 1.70 14.09
CA ARG A 49 0.18 2.78 14.19
C ARG A 49 1.60 2.29 14.45
N ASP A 50 1.80 1.44 15.45
CA ASP A 50 3.14 1.01 15.87
C ASP A 50 3.75 -0.02 14.89
N ALA A 51 2.91 -0.76 14.17
CA ALA A 51 3.34 -1.74 13.18
C ALA A 51 3.45 -1.16 11.75
N THR A 52 2.86 0.01 11.47
CA THR A 52 2.89 0.67 10.16
C THR A 52 4.31 0.86 9.61
N PRO A 53 5.30 1.37 10.38
CA PRO A 53 6.64 1.56 9.83
C PRO A 53 7.27 0.24 9.33
N ALA A 54 7.18 -0.83 10.11
CA ALA A 54 7.70 -2.14 9.74
C ALA A 54 6.95 -2.73 8.53
N PHE A 55 5.64 -2.48 8.43
CA PHE A 55 4.84 -2.89 7.28
C PHE A 55 5.27 -2.15 6.00
N GLU A 56 5.47 -0.84 6.06
CA GLU A 56 5.95 -0.01 4.93
C GLU A 56 7.37 -0.41 4.51
N GLU A 57 8.26 -0.69 5.47
CA GLU A 57 9.61 -1.20 5.18
C GLU A 57 9.57 -2.56 4.48
N GLY A 58 8.69 -3.46 4.94
CA GLY A 58 8.45 -4.75 4.28
C GLY A 58 7.88 -4.60 2.86
N GLU A 59 7.02 -3.60 2.64
CA GLU A 59 6.52 -3.25 1.31
C GLU A 59 7.62 -2.79 0.38
N LEU A 60 8.48 -1.89 0.85
CA LEU A 60 9.62 -1.43 0.06
C LEU A 60 10.57 -2.58 -0.27
N ALA A 61 10.85 -3.48 0.70
CA ALA A 61 11.69 -4.65 0.47
C ALA A 61 11.11 -5.58 -0.61
N ASP A 62 9.79 -5.86 -0.56
CA ASP A 62 9.10 -6.67 -1.57
C ASP A 62 9.18 -6.03 -2.97
N ILE A 63 8.96 -4.71 -3.06
CA ILE A 63 9.02 -3.96 -4.32
C ILE A 63 10.44 -3.90 -4.87
N ARG A 64 11.46 -3.71 -4.02
CA ARG A 64 12.88 -3.73 -4.42
C ARG A 64 13.28 -5.10 -4.96
N ALA A 65 12.83 -6.18 -4.32
CA ALA A 65 13.05 -7.53 -4.82
C ALA A 65 12.38 -7.76 -6.20
N MET A 66 11.17 -7.24 -6.40
CA MET A 66 10.49 -7.28 -7.69
C MET A 66 11.22 -6.50 -8.77
N ALA A 67 11.65 -5.27 -8.47
CA ALA A 67 12.41 -4.44 -9.40
C ALA A 67 13.75 -5.08 -9.78
N ALA A 68 14.46 -5.66 -8.81
CA ALA A 68 15.71 -6.38 -9.06
C ALA A 68 15.48 -7.59 -9.97
N ALA A 69 14.43 -8.38 -9.73
CA ALA A 69 14.08 -9.52 -10.57
C ALA A 69 13.72 -9.10 -12.01
N VAL A 70 12.99 -7.99 -12.16
CA VAL A 70 12.67 -7.40 -13.47
C VAL A 70 13.92 -6.93 -14.21
N LEU A 71 14.85 -6.25 -13.52
CA LEU A 71 16.09 -5.78 -14.13
C LEU A 71 17.04 -6.92 -14.51
N ALA A 72 16.96 -8.06 -13.82
CA ALA A 72 17.74 -9.26 -14.12
C ALA A 72 17.22 -10.07 -15.33
N LEU A 73 16.09 -9.68 -15.93
CA LEU A 73 15.64 -10.28 -17.18
C LEU A 73 16.59 -9.91 -18.32
N ASP A 74 17.12 -10.93 -18.99
CA ASP A 74 17.88 -10.77 -20.22
C ASP A 74 16.97 -10.27 -21.36
N GLU A 75 17.59 -9.71 -22.41
CA GLU A 75 16.91 -9.41 -23.69
C GLU A 75 15.82 -8.32 -23.67
N ALA A 76 16.02 -7.27 -22.89
CA ALA A 76 15.17 -6.08 -23.01
C ALA A 76 15.32 -5.41 -24.40
N PRO A 77 14.20 -5.09 -25.09
CA PRO A 77 14.24 -4.32 -26.32
C PRO A 77 14.93 -2.97 -26.11
N ALA A 78 15.66 -2.49 -27.13
CA ALA A 78 16.32 -1.18 -27.08
C ALA A 78 15.34 -0.03 -26.79
N THR A 79 14.08 -0.17 -27.21
CA THR A 79 12.99 0.78 -26.94
C THR A 79 12.60 0.88 -25.47
N CYS A 80 12.95 -0.11 -24.64
CA CYS A 80 12.71 -0.12 -23.19
C CYS A 80 13.93 0.34 -22.37
N ALA A 81 15.00 0.78 -23.03
CA ALA A 81 16.25 1.11 -22.36
C ALA A 81 16.09 2.29 -21.38
N ALA A 82 15.27 3.29 -21.74
CA ALA A 82 15.02 4.45 -20.91
C ALA A 82 14.27 4.07 -19.62
N GLU A 83 13.22 3.25 -19.73
CA GLU A 83 12.41 2.80 -18.60
C GLU A 83 13.19 1.85 -17.70
N ARG A 84 14.04 0.98 -18.25
CA ARG A 84 14.97 0.17 -17.45
C ARG A 84 15.97 1.02 -16.69
N ALA A 85 16.53 2.05 -17.33
CA ALA A 85 17.44 2.98 -16.65
C ALA A 85 16.73 3.74 -15.53
N ALA A 86 15.48 4.19 -15.75
CA ALA A 86 14.67 4.85 -14.73
C ALA A 86 14.35 3.90 -13.55
N LEU A 87 14.02 2.63 -13.82
CA LEU A 87 13.82 1.62 -12.79
C LEU A 87 15.09 1.35 -11.98
N ALA A 88 16.24 1.24 -12.65
CA ALA A 88 17.53 1.06 -11.98
C ALA A 88 17.89 2.28 -11.11
N GLN A 89 17.59 3.50 -11.58
CA GLN A 89 17.80 4.71 -10.80
C GLN A 89 16.89 4.77 -9.58
N ALA A 90 15.60 4.45 -9.73
CA ALA A 90 14.65 4.40 -8.61
C ALA A 90 15.05 3.32 -7.58
N LEU A 91 15.61 2.20 -8.02
CA LEU A 91 16.11 1.14 -7.15
C LEU A 91 17.41 1.52 -6.43
N ALA A 92 18.25 2.37 -7.03
CA ALA A 92 19.52 2.82 -6.43
C ALA A 92 19.34 4.01 -5.46
N ASP A 93 18.18 4.67 -5.47
CA ASP A 93 17.89 5.75 -4.53
C ASP A 93 17.50 5.21 -3.15
N ASP A 94 18.42 5.35 -2.21
CA ASP A 94 18.23 4.98 -0.81
C ASP A 94 18.03 6.20 0.10
N THR A 95 17.86 7.39 -0.48
CA THR A 95 17.69 8.64 0.27
C THR A 95 16.23 9.04 0.46
N ALA A 96 15.35 8.54 -0.40
CA ALA A 96 13.92 8.83 -0.35
C ALA A 96 13.24 8.14 0.87
N PRO A 97 12.24 8.79 1.48
CA PRO A 97 11.38 8.13 2.46
C PRO A 97 10.73 6.87 1.90
N THR A 98 10.49 5.86 2.75
CA THR A 98 10.01 4.53 2.36
C THR A 98 8.85 4.56 1.37
N ARG A 99 7.81 5.35 1.68
CA ARG A 99 6.64 5.51 0.82
C ARG A 99 6.98 6.09 -0.55
N THR A 100 7.79 7.15 -0.60
CA THR A 100 8.22 7.79 -1.85
C THR A 100 9.08 6.84 -2.69
N ALA A 101 9.98 6.08 -2.06
CA ALA A 101 10.77 5.06 -2.76
C ALA A 101 9.88 3.96 -3.35
N SER A 102 8.91 3.45 -2.58
CA SER A 102 7.94 2.45 -3.05
C SER A 102 7.11 2.94 -4.24
N GLU A 103 6.62 4.19 -4.19
CA GLU A 103 5.85 4.80 -5.27
C GLU A 103 6.70 5.02 -6.53
N ALA A 104 7.96 5.46 -6.39
CA ALA A 104 8.87 5.67 -7.50
C ALA A 104 9.19 4.36 -8.24
N ILE A 105 9.48 3.29 -7.50
CA ILE A 105 9.78 1.99 -8.09
C ILE A 105 8.54 1.41 -8.79
N ARG A 106 7.35 1.48 -8.18
CA ARG A 106 6.09 1.03 -8.81
C ARG A 106 5.84 1.77 -10.13
N THR A 107 5.97 3.09 -10.12
CA THR A 107 5.80 3.93 -11.31
C THR A 107 6.76 3.51 -12.43
N ALA A 108 8.02 3.23 -12.10
CA ALA A 108 9.02 2.79 -13.07
C ALA A 108 8.73 1.37 -13.63
N ILE A 109 8.25 0.45 -12.81
CA ILE A 109 7.79 -0.88 -13.26
C ILE A 109 6.60 -0.75 -14.23
N ASP A 110 5.62 0.09 -13.90
CA ASP A 110 4.45 0.32 -14.75
C ASP A 110 4.84 0.93 -16.10
N ALA A 111 5.74 1.93 -16.08
CA ALA A 111 6.26 2.53 -17.31
C ALA A 111 6.98 1.50 -18.19
N LEU A 112 7.79 0.61 -17.59
CA LEU A 112 8.47 -0.45 -18.32
C LEU A 112 7.50 -1.46 -18.95
N LEU A 113 6.42 -1.83 -18.24
CA LEU A 113 5.36 -2.70 -18.77
C LEU A 113 4.68 -2.06 -19.99
N VAL A 114 4.37 -0.75 -19.92
CA VAL A 114 3.78 0.01 -21.03
C VAL A 114 4.75 0.04 -22.23
N ALA A 115 6.01 0.40 -22.01
CA ALA A 115 7.01 0.46 -23.07
C ALA A 115 7.23 -0.91 -23.75
N ALA A 116 7.28 -1.99 -22.98
CA ALA A 116 7.40 -3.35 -23.52
C ALA A 116 6.22 -3.75 -24.41
N ARG A 117 5.01 -3.32 -24.04
CA ARG A 117 3.80 -3.55 -24.82
C ARG A 117 3.80 -2.75 -26.12
N GLU A 118 4.15 -1.47 -26.07
CA GLU A 118 4.19 -0.57 -27.23
C GLU A 118 5.26 -0.95 -28.24
N ALA A 119 6.39 -1.48 -27.76
CA ALA A 119 7.47 -2.00 -28.59
C ALA A 119 7.10 -3.29 -29.37
N GLY A 120 5.93 -3.88 -29.09
CA GLY A 120 5.51 -5.15 -29.68
C GLY A 120 6.36 -6.34 -29.21
N ALA A 121 7.15 -6.18 -28.15
CA ALA A 121 8.06 -7.18 -27.61
C ALA A 121 7.31 -8.21 -26.76
N ARG A 122 6.50 -9.05 -27.42
CA ARG A 122 5.59 -9.99 -26.74
C ARG A 122 6.31 -10.95 -25.79
N GLU A 123 7.49 -11.44 -26.17
CA GLU A 123 8.27 -12.37 -25.35
C GLU A 123 8.80 -11.69 -24.09
N TYR A 124 9.38 -10.50 -24.22
CA TYR A 124 9.85 -9.69 -23.09
C TYR A 124 8.69 -9.27 -22.17
N HIS A 125 7.56 -8.83 -22.74
CA HIS A 125 6.35 -8.52 -21.97
C HIS A 125 5.82 -9.75 -21.22
N ALA A 126 5.84 -10.93 -21.83
CA ALA A 126 5.46 -12.18 -21.17
C ALA A 126 6.43 -12.52 -20.03
N ALA A 127 7.74 -12.32 -20.22
CA ALA A 127 8.75 -12.53 -19.18
C ALA A 127 8.57 -11.56 -17.99
N LEU A 128 8.29 -10.28 -18.27
CA LEU A 128 7.93 -9.29 -17.24
C LEU A 128 6.72 -9.74 -16.44
N ALA A 129 5.63 -10.11 -17.11
CA ALA A 129 4.40 -10.56 -16.45
C ALA A 129 4.63 -11.83 -15.62
N ALA A 130 5.37 -12.80 -16.15
CA ALA A 130 5.72 -14.04 -15.45
C ALA A 130 6.57 -13.79 -14.19
N THR A 131 7.37 -12.72 -14.18
CA THR A 131 8.19 -12.31 -13.03
C THR A 131 7.37 -11.54 -11.99
N ILE A 132 6.51 -10.61 -12.43
CA ILE A 132 5.77 -9.71 -11.55
C ILE A 132 4.58 -10.43 -10.88
N LEU A 133 3.83 -11.25 -11.61
CA LEU A 133 2.58 -11.82 -11.10
C LEU A 133 2.76 -12.70 -9.84
N PRO A 134 3.75 -13.60 -9.73
CA PRO A 134 3.96 -14.37 -8.50
C PRO A 134 4.28 -13.49 -7.29
N LEU A 135 5.11 -12.46 -7.48
CA LEU A 135 5.48 -11.52 -6.43
C LEU A 135 4.28 -10.66 -6.01
N GLY A 136 3.49 -10.18 -6.98
CA GLY A 136 2.24 -9.46 -6.73
C GLY A 136 1.23 -10.29 -5.94
N ARG A 137 1.10 -11.59 -6.23
CA ARG A 137 0.24 -12.51 -5.44
C ARG A 137 0.74 -12.68 -4.01
N ALA A 138 2.04 -12.83 -3.81
CA ALA A 138 2.62 -12.95 -2.48
C ALA A 138 2.38 -11.67 -1.66
N ARG A 139 2.51 -10.50 -2.28
CA ARG A 139 2.24 -9.21 -1.65
C ARG A 139 0.76 -9.02 -1.30
N ALA A 140 -0.12 -9.32 -2.25
CA ALA A 140 -1.56 -9.22 -2.03
C ALA A 140 -2.05 -10.07 -0.84
N ARG A 141 -1.41 -11.22 -0.58
CA ARG A 141 -1.70 -12.03 0.61
C ARG A 141 -1.31 -11.31 1.90
N LYS A 142 -0.12 -10.71 1.97
CA LYS A 142 0.31 -9.92 3.13
C LYS A 142 -0.61 -8.73 3.37
N ASP A 143 -1.04 -8.06 2.30
CA ASP A 143 -1.96 -6.92 2.41
C ASP A 143 -3.32 -7.37 2.95
N ARG A 144 -3.84 -8.52 2.52
CA ARG A 144 -5.09 -9.08 3.08
C ARG A 144 -4.99 -9.36 4.57
N GLU A 145 -3.88 -9.96 5.02
CA GLU A 145 -3.63 -10.20 6.44
C GLU A 145 -3.57 -8.89 7.24
N TRP A 146 -2.90 -7.86 6.70
CA TRP A 146 -2.80 -6.54 7.31
C TRP A 146 -4.15 -5.82 7.43
N PHE A 147 -4.99 -5.93 6.40
CA PHE A 147 -6.32 -5.33 6.37
C PHE A 147 -7.43 -6.21 6.98
N ALA A 148 -7.12 -7.43 7.42
CA ALA A 148 -8.11 -8.33 8.03
C ALA A 148 -8.79 -7.70 9.25
N ILE A 149 -8.07 -6.88 10.03
CA ILE A 149 -8.60 -6.15 11.19
C ILE A 149 -9.73 -5.18 10.83
N MET A 150 -9.84 -4.79 9.56
CA MET A 150 -10.90 -3.92 9.05
C MET A 150 -12.24 -4.65 8.86
N GLY A 151 -12.24 -5.99 8.89
CA GLY A 151 -13.42 -6.80 8.63
C GLY A 151 -13.88 -6.80 7.16
N PHE A 152 -13.04 -6.33 6.23
CA PHE A 152 -13.34 -6.35 4.79
C PHE A 152 -13.11 -7.72 4.14
N ASP A 153 -12.35 -8.61 4.77
CA ASP A 153 -12.04 -9.93 4.23
C ASP A 153 -12.93 -11.00 4.89
N ILE A 154 -14.06 -11.31 4.23
CA ILE A 154 -15.08 -12.26 4.71
C ILE A 154 -14.49 -13.68 4.84
N GLU A 155 -13.47 -14.03 4.06
CA GLU A 155 -12.86 -15.37 4.08
C GLU A 155 -11.94 -15.59 5.30
N LEU A 156 -11.34 -14.53 5.85
CA LEU A 156 -10.50 -14.59 7.05
C LEU A 156 -11.30 -14.37 8.36
N SER A 157 -12.51 -13.83 8.26
CA SER A 157 -13.37 -13.47 9.40
C SER A 157 -14.15 -14.64 10.01
N GLY A 158 -14.03 -15.84 9.45
CA GLY A 158 -14.83 -17.04 9.79
C GLY A 158 -14.07 -18.17 10.50
N GLY A 159 -12.93 -17.89 11.14
CA GLY A 159 -12.15 -18.86 11.92
C GLY A 159 -12.58 -18.99 13.38
#